data_AF-K1TJ70-F1
#
_entry.id   AF-K1TJ70-F1
#
_cell.length_a   1.000
_cell.length_b   1.000
_cell.length_c   1.000
_cell.angle_alpha   90.00
_cell.angle_beta   90.00
_cell.angle_gamma   90.00
#
_symmetry.space_group_name_H-M   'P 1'
#
loop_
_entity.id
_entity.type
_entity.pdbx_description
1 polymer ?
#
loop_
_entity_poly.entity_id
_entity_poly.type
_entity_poly.pdbx_seq_one_letter_code
_entity_poly.pdbx_strand_id
1 'polypeptide(L)'
;MQGKSNENIDIFKTVISLREEDAMQYGFLNQKAWKNLLQERTFEIAKAFKIPINDMEWVAAFHAKKGQPHCHLVVWNKNQDLSVKRKPYIFYNDMRKVIAKGVYKEELEAEYNVKDISKKELGKLSQKEFEKLKENMKELYNNKELVIRAIETEKTENIINETLDNMKIGQKLYIANKTDPDNYTEILKRDETNYEFKNIGDKAILYKDNTYLEAVSFFK
;
A
#
# COMPACT_ATOMS: atom_id res chain seq x y z
N MET A 1 -20.78 -11.78 21.54
CA MET A 1 -22.17 -12.16 21.88
C MET A 1 -23.06 -10.94 21.65
N GLN A 2 -24.08 -11.07 20.81
CA GLN A 2 -25.01 -9.99 20.46
C GLN A 2 -25.93 -9.73 21.66
N GLY A 3 -25.97 -8.50 22.14
CA GLY A 3 -26.98 -8.06 23.10
C GLY A 3 -27.66 -6.84 22.52
N LYS A 4 -28.97 -6.91 22.31
CA LYS A 4 -29.76 -5.70 22.04
C LYS A 4 -29.77 -4.87 23.33
N SER A 5 -29.51 -3.57 23.24
CA SER A 5 -29.90 -2.68 24.34
C SER A 5 -31.43 -2.64 24.42
N ASN A 6 -31.97 -2.17 25.54
CA ASN A 6 -33.42 -1.98 25.72
C ASN A 6 -34.03 -0.98 24.71
N GLU A 7 -33.23 -0.33 23.86
CA GLU A 7 -33.62 0.75 22.94
C GLU A 7 -33.39 0.40 21.45
N ASN A 8 -33.23 -0.88 21.10
CA ASN A 8 -33.00 -1.33 19.71
C ASN A 8 -31.70 -0.79 19.06
N ILE A 9 -30.73 -0.36 19.87
CA ILE A 9 -29.40 0.11 19.43
C ILE A 9 -28.52 -1.11 19.14
N ASP A 10 -27.85 -1.12 18.00
CA ASP A 10 -26.82 -2.10 17.67
C ASP A 10 -25.56 -1.85 18.52
N ILE A 11 -25.22 -2.85 19.33
CA ILE A 11 -24.04 -2.84 20.19
C ILE A 11 -23.07 -3.92 19.70
N PHE A 12 -21.83 -3.50 19.42
CA PHE A 12 -20.74 -4.39 19.07
C PHE A 12 -19.94 -4.76 20.31
N LYS A 13 -19.86 -6.05 20.63
CA LYS A 13 -19.10 -6.57 21.78
C LYS A 13 -17.97 -7.45 21.28
N THR A 14 -16.74 -7.13 21.69
CA THR A 14 -15.54 -7.92 21.38
C THR A 14 -14.69 -8.13 22.63
N VAL A 15 -13.86 -9.17 22.60
CA VAL A 15 -12.87 -9.46 23.65
C VAL A 15 -11.51 -9.41 23.00
N ILE A 16 -10.62 -8.60 23.57
CA ILE A 16 -9.24 -8.47 23.15
C ILE A 16 -8.39 -9.15 24.22
N SER A 17 -7.71 -10.22 23.86
CA SER A 17 -6.88 -10.99 24.81
C SER A 17 -5.45 -11.02 24.33
N LEU A 18 -4.51 -10.94 25.27
CA LEU A 18 -3.09 -11.16 25.02
C LEU A 18 -2.63 -12.44 25.71
N ARG A 19 -1.58 -13.06 25.17
CA ARG A 19 -0.81 -14.05 25.92
C ARG A 19 -0.16 -13.36 27.11
N GLU A 20 -0.01 -14.07 28.23
CA GLU A 20 0.60 -13.50 29.43
C GLU A 20 2.04 -13.02 29.18
N GLU A 21 2.81 -13.76 28.39
CA GLU A 21 4.17 -13.37 27.97
C GLU A 21 4.19 -12.03 27.22
N ASP A 22 3.32 -11.86 26.21
CA ASP A 22 3.21 -10.62 25.46
C ASP A 22 2.73 -9.47 26.35
N ALA A 23 1.73 -9.72 27.20
CA ALA A 23 1.20 -8.70 28.08
C ALA A 23 2.25 -8.24 29.11
N MET A 24 3.11 -9.14 29.58
CA MET A 24 4.22 -8.81 30.45
C MET A 24 5.31 -8.04 29.70
N GLN A 25 5.69 -8.51 28.51
CA GLN A 25 6.73 -7.90 27.68
C GLN A 25 6.39 -6.47 27.24
N TYR A 26 5.16 -6.23 26.80
CA TYR A 26 4.72 -4.94 26.27
C TYR A 26 3.91 -4.10 27.30
N GLY A 27 3.88 -4.50 28.58
CA GLY A 27 3.35 -3.67 29.66
C GLY A 27 1.81 -3.62 29.79
N PHE A 28 1.08 -4.61 29.28
CA PHE A 28 -0.38 -4.72 29.30
C PHE A 28 -0.96 -5.50 30.49
N LEU A 29 -0.24 -5.58 31.62
CA LEU A 29 -0.75 -6.22 32.85
C LEU A 29 -1.64 -5.30 33.72
N ASN A 30 -1.89 -4.07 33.30
CA ASN A 30 -2.65 -3.08 34.06
C ASN A 30 -3.69 -2.34 33.21
N GLN A 31 -4.77 -1.87 33.84
CA GLN A 31 -5.88 -1.17 33.18
C GLN A 31 -5.45 0.08 32.41
N LYS A 32 -4.45 0.82 32.93
CA LYS A 32 -3.99 2.08 32.33
C LYS A 32 -3.39 1.84 30.94
N ALA A 33 -2.59 0.79 30.78
CA ALA A 33 -2.02 0.43 29.48
C ALA A 33 -3.10 0.09 28.44
N TRP A 34 -4.10 -0.70 28.82
CA TRP A 34 -5.25 -1.02 27.96
C TRP A 34 -6.05 0.23 27.57
N LYS A 35 -6.32 1.12 28.53
CA LYS A 35 -7.00 2.38 28.27
C LYS A 35 -6.22 3.23 27.26
N ASN A 36 -4.92 3.40 27.47
CA ASN A 36 -4.07 4.18 26.57
C ASN A 36 -4.06 3.61 25.15
N LEU A 37 -3.94 2.28 25.01
CA LEU A 37 -4.00 1.61 23.71
C LEU A 37 -5.32 1.86 22.97
N LEU A 38 -6.45 1.69 23.66
CA LEU A 38 -7.76 1.91 23.04
C LEU A 38 -7.98 3.39 22.66
N GLN A 39 -7.50 4.32 23.49
CA GLN A 39 -7.53 5.75 23.19
C GLN A 39 -6.64 6.12 22.00
N GLU A 40 -5.40 5.63 21.96
CA GLU A 40 -4.47 5.84 20.85
C GLU A 40 -5.05 5.33 19.52
N ARG A 41 -5.77 4.21 19.57
CA ARG A 41 -6.33 3.54 18.37
C ARG A 41 -7.80 3.86 18.09
N THR A 42 -8.39 4.83 18.79
CA THR A 42 -9.83 5.12 18.67
C THR A 42 -10.25 5.40 17.22
N PHE A 43 -9.41 6.09 16.44
CA PHE A 43 -9.70 6.39 15.04
C PHE A 43 -9.75 5.12 14.18
N GLU A 44 -8.76 4.25 14.28
CA GLU A 44 -8.73 3.00 13.50
C GLU A 44 -9.79 2.00 13.98
N ILE A 45 -10.14 2.01 15.27
CA ILE A 45 -11.26 1.25 15.83
C ILE A 45 -12.58 1.71 15.20
N ALA A 46 -12.84 3.02 15.14
CA ALA A 46 -14.04 3.57 14.51
C ALA A 46 -14.14 3.15 13.03
N LYS A 47 -13.02 3.20 12.31
CA LYS A 47 -12.93 2.73 10.92
C LYS A 47 -13.22 1.23 10.80
N ALA A 48 -12.69 0.41 11.70
CA ALA A 48 -12.94 -1.05 11.72
C ALA A 48 -14.41 -1.40 11.98
N PHE A 49 -15.11 -0.60 12.79
CA PHE A 49 -16.56 -0.76 13.02
C PHE A 49 -17.44 -0.03 12.00
N LYS A 50 -16.85 0.72 11.06
CA LYS A 50 -17.56 1.59 10.10
C LYS A 50 -18.49 2.58 10.79
N ILE A 51 -18.05 3.15 11.91
CA ILE A 51 -18.77 4.18 12.67
C ILE A 51 -18.01 5.50 12.48
N PRO A 52 -18.69 6.62 12.14
CA PRO A 52 -18.06 7.93 12.15
C PRO A 52 -17.47 8.22 13.54
N ILE A 53 -16.22 8.70 13.59
CA ILE A 53 -15.50 8.89 14.86
C ILE A 53 -16.27 9.77 15.86
N ASN A 54 -16.96 10.80 15.37
CA ASN A 54 -17.75 11.73 16.21
C ASN A 54 -19.03 11.10 16.77
N ASP A 55 -19.48 10.00 16.15
CA ASP A 55 -20.68 9.28 16.52
C ASP A 55 -20.37 7.99 17.30
N MET A 56 -19.10 7.61 17.39
CA MET A 56 -18.67 6.40 18.08
C MET A 56 -18.57 6.65 19.58
N GLU A 57 -19.26 5.81 20.35
CA GLU A 57 -19.13 5.70 21.79
C GLU A 57 -18.61 4.31 22.12
N TRP A 58 -17.81 4.20 23.19
CA TRP A 58 -17.27 2.93 23.62
C TRP A 58 -17.03 2.87 25.13
N VAL A 59 -17.15 1.66 25.68
CA VAL A 59 -16.73 1.34 27.05
C VAL A 59 -15.89 0.08 27.03
N ALA A 60 -14.98 -0.02 28.00
CA ALA A 60 -14.11 -1.17 28.13
C ALA A 60 -13.92 -1.61 29.58
N ALA A 61 -13.85 -2.92 29.80
CA ALA A 61 -13.56 -3.53 31.10
C ALA A 61 -12.34 -4.44 30.98
N PHE A 62 -11.31 -4.17 31.79
CA PHE A 62 -10.08 -4.95 31.82
C PHE A 62 -10.14 -6.01 32.93
N HIS A 63 -9.73 -7.23 32.60
CA HIS A 63 -9.55 -8.33 33.56
C HIS A 63 -8.10 -8.82 33.55
N ALA A 64 -7.43 -8.69 34.69
CA ALA A 64 -6.09 -9.23 34.93
C ALA A 64 -6.12 -10.73 35.26
N LYS A 65 -6.86 -11.53 34.48
CA LYS A 65 -6.93 -12.98 34.69
C LYS A 65 -5.55 -13.58 34.42
N LYS A 66 -5.00 -14.30 35.40
CA LYS A 66 -3.70 -15.01 35.29
C LYS A 66 -3.67 -15.89 34.03
N GLY A 67 -2.60 -15.79 33.25
CA GLY A 67 -2.45 -16.51 31.96
C GLY A 67 -3.15 -15.86 30.76
N GLN A 68 -4.17 -15.02 30.96
CA GLN A 68 -4.97 -14.44 29.86
C GLN A 68 -5.50 -13.05 30.24
N PRO A 69 -4.62 -12.03 30.37
CA PRO A 69 -5.08 -10.65 30.51
C PRO A 69 -5.90 -10.26 29.27
N HIS A 70 -7.12 -9.77 29.51
CA HIS A 70 -8.04 -9.44 28.44
C HIS A 70 -8.90 -8.22 28.75
N CYS A 71 -9.40 -7.61 27.70
CA CYS A 71 -10.27 -6.45 27.73
C CYS A 71 -11.56 -6.74 26.97
N HIS A 72 -12.70 -6.58 27.64
CA HIS A 72 -14.01 -6.52 27.00
C HIS A 72 -14.21 -5.13 26.44
N LEU A 73 -14.38 -5.00 25.13
CA LEU A 73 -14.67 -3.74 24.45
C LEU A 73 -16.10 -3.77 23.92
N VAL A 74 -16.85 -2.73 24.23
CA VAL A 74 -18.21 -2.50 23.75
C VAL A 74 -18.23 -1.19 22.99
N VAL A 75 -18.71 -1.20 21.74
CA VAL A 75 -18.73 -0.04 20.83
C VAL A 75 -20.13 0.10 20.25
N TRP A 76 -20.61 1.33 20.10
CA TRP A 76 -21.86 1.63 19.41
C TRP A 76 -21.80 2.99 18.73
N ASN A 77 -22.66 3.19 17.74
CA ASN A 77 -22.94 4.50 17.17
C ASN A 77 -24.07 5.15 17.99
N LYS A 78 -23.94 6.40 18.44
CA LYS A 78 -25.01 7.12 19.17
C LYS A 78 -26.12 7.67 18.27
N ASN A 79 -25.83 7.85 16.98
CA ASN A 79 -26.71 8.38 15.94
C ASN A 79 -27.19 7.27 14.99
N GLN A 80 -27.64 6.14 15.54
CA GLN A 80 -28.07 5.00 14.72
C GLN A 80 -29.43 5.21 14.08
N ASP A 81 -29.56 4.80 12.82
CA ASP A 81 -30.85 4.67 12.15
C ASP A 81 -31.53 3.37 12.57
N LEU A 82 -32.41 3.48 13.56
CA LEU A 82 -33.15 2.36 14.15
C LEU A 82 -34.22 1.77 13.21
N SER A 83 -34.51 2.42 12.08
CA SER A 83 -35.43 1.90 11.06
C SER A 83 -34.80 0.78 10.22
N VAL A 84 -33.46 0.73 10.17
CA VAL A 84 -32.70 -0.25 9.39
C VAL A 84 -32.21 -1.37 10.31
N LYS A 85 -32.74 -2.59 10.11
CA LYS A 85 -32.18 -3.79 10.77
C LYS A 85 -30.87 -4.18 10.11
N ARG A 86 -29.74 -3.84 10.74
CA ARG A 86 -28.41 -4.24 10.27
C ARG A 86 -28.01 -5.56 10.92
N LYS A 87 -27.31 -6.41 10.18
CA LYS A 87 -26.53 -7.48 10.82
C LYS A 87 -25.23 -6.84 11.32
N PRO A 88 -24.93 -6.85 12.63
CA PRO A 88 -23.66 -6.32 13.11
C PRO A 88 -22.54 -7.21 12.57
N TYR A 89 -21.82 -6.72 11.56
CA TYR A 89 -20.64 -7.38 11.01
C TYR A 89 -19.40 -6.76 11.64
N ILE A 90 -18.73 -7.53 12.50
CA ILE A 90 -17.45 -7.12 13.10
C ILE A 90 -16.33 -7.59 12.19
N PHE A 91 -15.53 -6.65 11.68
CA PHE A 91 -14.31 -6.97 10.95
C PHE A 91 -13.23 -7.40 11.95
N TYR A 92 -13.36 -8.61 12.51
CA TYR A 92 -12.47 -9.15 13.54
C TYR A 92 -10.99 -9.11 13.13
N ASN A 93 -10.70 -9.33 11.84
CA ASN A 93 -9.35 -9.24 11.30
C ASN A 93 -8.80 -7.80 11.34
N ASP A 94 -9.63 -6.80 11.05
CA ASP A 94 -9.20 -5.40 11.08
C ASP A 94 -9.02 -4.95 12.53
N MET A 95 -9.93 -5.32 13.43
CA MET A 95 -9.77 -5.05 14.86
C MET A 95 -8.50 -5.70 15.41
N ARG A 96 -8.22 -6.96 15.06
CA ARG A 96 -7.01 -7.67 15.45
C ARG A 96 -5.75 -6.95 14.95
N LYS A 97 -5.74 -6.51 13.68
CA LYS A 97 -4.63 -5.73 13.11
C LYS A 97 -4.42 -4.41 13.86
N VAL A 98 -5.49 -3.69 14.16
CA VAL A 98 -5.42 -2.39 14.88
C VAL A 98 -4.82 -2.57 16.27
N ILE A 99 -5.27 -3.56 17.03
CA ILE A 99 -4.72 -3.85 18.36
C ILE A 99 -3.27 -4.32 18.25
N ALA A 100 -2.97 -5.25 17.34
CA ALA A 100 -1.59 -5.75 17.17
C ALA A 100 -0.61 -4.62 16.85
N LYS A 101 -0.99 -3.66 15.98
CA LYS A 101 -0.16 -2.49 15.67
C LYS A 101 0.13 -1.60 16.87
N GLY A 102 -0.79 -1.53 17.83
CA GLY A 102 -0.58 -0.75 19.06
C GLY A 102 0.21 -1.51 20.13
N VAL A 103 0.03 -2.83 20.22
CA VAL A 103 0.74 -3.68 21.20
C VAL A 103 2.20 -3.89 20.81
N TYR A 104 2.47 -4.17 19.53
CA TYR A 104 3.80 -4.50 19.02
C TYR A 104 4.47 -3.31 18.32
N LYS A 105 4.15 -2.08 18.72
CA LYS A 105 4.58 -0.87 17.98
C LYS A 105 6.11 -0.72 17.96
N GLU A 106 6.79 -1.01 19.06
CA GLU A 106 8.25 -0.89 19.16
C GLU A 106 8.94 -1.92 18.25
N GLU A 107 8.41 -3.14 18.20
CA GLU A 107 8.92 -4.21 17.33
C GLU A 107 8.68 -3.89 15.85
N LEU A 108 7.49 -3.36 15.53
CA LEU A 108 7.18 -2.90 14.17
C LEU A 108 8.10 -1.76 13.73
N GLU A 109 8.37 -0.79 14.59
CA GLU A 109 9.30 0.30 14.31
C GLU A 109 10.73 -0.21 14.07
N ALA A 110 11.21 -1.16 14.87
CA ALA A 110 12.50 -1.79 14.66
C ALA A 110 12.58 -2.50 13.29
N GLU A 111 11.56 -3.27 12.94
CA GLU A 111 11.49 -3.99 11.67
C GLU A 111 11.43 -3.03 10.47
N TYR A 112 10.64 -1.95 10.57
CA TYR A 112 10.60 -0.92 9.53
C TYR A 112 11.96 -0.24 9.35
N ASN A 113 12.68 0.05 10.43
CA ASN A 113 14.02 0.63 10.36
C ASN A 113 15.01 -0.32 9.66
N VAL A 114 14.99 -1.61 10.00
CA VAL A 114 15.81 -2.62 9.33
C VAL A 114 15.47 -2.67 7.84
N LYS A 115 14.19 -2.74 7.49
CA LYS A 115 13.72 -2.75 6.09
C LYS A 115 14.19 -1.51 5.33
N ASP A 116 14.10 -0.32 5.93
CA ASP A 116 14.51 0.93 5.29
C ASP A 116 16.03 1.00 5.08
N ILE A 117 16.82 0.51 6.05
CA ILE A 117 18.27 0.37 5.90
C ILE A 117 18.59 -0.61 4.78
N SER A 118 17.98 -1.80 4.78
CA SER A 118 18.18 -2.80 3.74
C SER A 118 17.83 -2.28 2.35
N LYS A 119 16.72 -1.54 2.21
CA LYS A 119 16.32 -0.93 0.93
C LYS A 119 17.36 0.09 0.46
N LYS A 120 17.89 0.92 1.36
CA LYS A 120 18.95 1.90 1.03
C LYS A 120 20.24 1.21 0.60
N GLU A 121 20.67 0.17 1.31
CA GLU A 121 21.89 -0.57 0.95
C GLU A 121 21.75 -1.34 -0.36
N LEU A 122 20.59 -1.96 -0.61
CA LEU A 122 20.28 -2.58 -1.91
C LEU A 122 20.31 -1.55 -3.05
N GLY A 123 19.75 -0.35 -2.83
CA GLY A 123 19.81 0.74 -3.82
C GLY A 123 21.24 1.17 -4.12
N LYS A 124 22.10 1.32 -3.10
CA LYS A 124 23.52 1.66 -3.29
C LYS A 124 24.27 0.56 -4.05
N LEU A 125 24.05 -0.70 -3.69
CA LEU A 125 24.70 -1.84 -4.34
C LEU A 125 24.28 -1.94 -5.82
N SER A 126 22.98 -1.80 -6.09
CA SER A 126 22.44 -1.77 -7.46
C SER A 126 23.05 -0.63 -8.28
N GLN A 127 23.15 0.58 -7.72
CA GLN A 127 23.81 1.71 -8.40
C GLN A 127 25.27 1.41 -8.71
N LYS A 128 26.02 0.84 -7.76
CA LYS A 128 27.44 0.49 -7.95
C LYS A 128 27.64 -0.53 -9.06
N GLU A 129 26.83 -1.59 -9.09
CA GLU A 129 26.89 -2.59 -10.16
C GLU A 129 26.48 -1.99 -11.51
N PHE A 130 25.52 -1.07 -11.53
CA PHE A 130 25.11 -0.37 -12.74
C PHE A 130 26.23 0.51 -13.30
N GLU A 131 26.94 1.26 -12.45
CA GLU A 131 28.10 2.05 -12.89
C GLU A 131 29.22 1.14 -13.43
N LYS A 132 29.50 0.01 -12.78
CA LYS A 132 30.48 -0.96 -13.26
C LYS A 132 30.10 -1.54 -14.63
N LEU A 133 28.82 -1.88 -14.83
CA LEU A 133 28.33 -2.35 -16.13
C LEU A 133 28.50 -1.27 -17.22
N LYS A 134 28.23 0.00 -16.88
CA LYS A 134 28.41 1.14 -17.77
C LYS A 134 29.86 1.35 -18.17
N GLU A 135 30.81 1.23 -17.24
CA GLU A 135 32.24 1.27 -17.54
C GLU A 135 32.66 0.12 -18.46
N ASN A 136 32.26 -1.12 -18.14
CA ASN A 136 32.54 -2.29 -18.96
C ASN A 136 32.01 -2.13 -20.39
N MET A 137 30.80 -1.57 -20.57
CA MET A 137 30.24 -1.33 -21.89
C MET A 137 31.03 -0.27 -22.68
N LYS A 138 31.48 0.81 -22.05
CA LYS A 138 32.33 1.82 -22.71
C LYS A 138 33.62 1.21 -23.26
N GLU A 139 34.23 0.32 -22.48
CA GLU A 139 35.43 -0.40 -22.88
C GLU A 139 35.14 -1.38 -24.02
N LEU A 140 34.08 -2.17 -23.91
CA LEU A 140 33.71 -3.19 -24.89
C LEU A 140 33.40 -2.61 -26.27
N TYR A 141 32.79 -1.43 -26.33
CA TYR A 141 32.49 -0.73 -27.58
C TYR A 141 33.59 0.26 -28.02
N ASN A 142 34.72 0.31 -27.29
CA ASN A 142 35.84 1.24 -27.50
C ASN A 142 35.38 2.71 -27.71
N ASN A 143 34.32 3.12 -27.02
CA ASN A 143 33.69 4.43 -27.17
C ASN A 143 33.57 5.11 -25.81
N LYS A 144 34.53 6.01 -25.52
CA LYS A 144 34.58 6.75 -24.25
C LYS A 144 33.45 7.77 -24.09
N GLU A 145 32.86 8.22 -25.20
CA GLU A 145 31.74 9.17 -25.22
C GLU A 145 30.37 8.48 -25.08
N LEU A 146 30.31 7.15 -25.01
CA LEU A 146 29.05 6.41 -24.85
C LEU A 146 28.35 6.83 -23.54
N VAL A 147 27.23 7.55 -23.66
CA VAL A 147 26.41 8.00 -22.53
C VAL A 147 25.33 6.97 -22.23
N ILE A 148 25.52 6.21 -21.15
CA ILE A 148 24.50 5.28 -20.63
C ILE A 148 23.79 5.95 -19.45
N ARG A 149 22.47 6.12 -19.56
CA ARG A 149 21.61 6.68 -18.50
C ARG A 149 20.66 5.60 -17.99
N ALA A 150 20.56 5.48 -16.67
CA ALA A 150 19.43 4.78 -16.05
C ALA A 150 18.20 5.69 -16.16
N ILE A 151 17.12 5.20 -16.75
CA ILE A 151 15.84 5.88 -16.78
C ILE A 151 14.96 5.22 -15.73
N GLU A 152 14.46 5.97 -14.75
CA GLU A 152 13.42 5.50 -13.83
C GLU A 152 12.12 5.34 -14.63
N THR A 153 11.81 4.09 -14.99
CA THR A 153 10.69 3.76 -15.85
C THR A 153 9.36 3.93 -15.12
N GLU A 154 9.27 3.62 -13.82
CA GLU A 154 8.00 3.55 -13.07
C GLU A 154 7.16 4.84 -13.11
N LYS A 155 7.76 6.01 -12.87
CA LYS A 155 7.02 7.29 -12.94
C LYS A 155 6.64 7.66 -14.36
N THR A 156 7.53 7.40 -15.31
CA THR A 156 7.33 7.73 -16.73
C THR A 156 6.26 6.83 -17.34
N GLU A 157 6.25 5.56 -16.94
CA GLU A 157 5.32 4.53 -17.35
C GLU A 157 3.91 4.78 -16.81
N ASN A 158 3.78 5.21 -15.55
CA ASN A 158 2.49 5.63 -15.00
C ASN A 158 1.88 6.80 -15.79
N ILE A 159 2.68 7.80 -16.15
CA ILE A 159 2.23 8.94 -16.96
C ILE A 159 1.80 8.48 -18.36
N ILE A 160 2.55 7.55 -18.97
CA ILE A 160 2.21 7.00 -20.28
C ILE A 160 0.89 6.21 -20.18
N ASN A 161 0.75 5.32 -19.20
CA ASN A 161 -0.47 4.51 -19.01
C ASN A 161 -1.71 5.39 -18.78
N GLU A 162 -1.62 6.37 -17.87
CA GLU A 162 -2.70 7.35 -17.66
C GLU A 162 -3.03 8.11 -18.95
N THR A 163 -2.02 8.46 -19.75
CA THR A 163 -2.24 9.15 -21.02
C THR A 163 -2.93 8.24 -22.04
N LEU A 164 -2.50 6.98 -22.16
CA LEU A 164 -3.08 5.98 -23.07
C LEU A 164 -4.54 5.69 -22.73
N ASP A 165 -4.87 5.51 -21.45
CA ASP A 165 -6.25 5.26 -20.99
C ASP A 165 -7.20 6.39 -21.40
N ASN A 166 -6.71 7.63 -21.34
CA ASN A 166 -7.46 8.83 -21.68
C ASN A 166 -7.44 9.19 -23.18
N MET A 167 -6.70 8.46 -24.02
CA MET A 167 -6.71 8.68 -25.46
C MET A 167 -8.05 8.33 -26.08
N LYS A 168 -8.48 9.15 -27.03
CA LYS A 168 -9.64 8.86 -27.89
C LYS A 168 -9.22 7.96 -29.05
N ILE A 169 -10.15 7.16 -29.56
CA ILE A 169 -9.92 6.35 -30.77
C ILE A 169 -9.51 7.27 -31.93
N GLY A 170 -8.47 6.88 -32.66
CA GLY A 170 -7.88 7.67 -33.74
C GLY A 170 -6.87 8.73 -33.29
N GLN A 171 -6.70 8.94 -31.97
CA GLN A 171 -5.70 9.86 -31.44
C GLN A 171 -4.30 9.24 -31.49
N LYS A 172 -3.30 10.10 -31.71
CA LYS A 172 -1.89 9.73 -31.71
C LYS A 172 -1.15 10.36 -30.54
N LEU A 173 -0.25 9.60 -29.93
CA LEU A 173 0.70 10.04 -28.90
C LEU A 173 2.11 9.90 -29.47
N TYR A 174 2.94 10.90 -29.23
CA TYR A 174 4.34 10.91 -29.64
C TYR A 174 5.23 10.95 -28.40
N ILE A 175 6.08 9.95 -28.26
CA ILE A 175 7.06 9.85 -27.18
C ILE A 175 8.43 10.11 -27.79
N ALA A 176 9.06 11.21 -27.38
CA ALA A 176 10.38 11.62 -27.87
C ALA A 176 11.26 12.05 -26.69
N ASN A 177 12.57 11.86 -26.84
CA ASN A 177 13.51 12.45 -25.91
C ASN A 177 13.71 13.93 -26.26
N LYS A 178 13.58 14.83 -25.28
CA LYS A 178 13.77 16.28 -25.48
C LYS A 178 15.14 16.63 -26.11
N THR A 179 16.15 15.80 -25.89
CA THR A 179 17.51 16.01 -26.44
C THR A 179 17.77 15.32 -27.78
N ASP A 180 16.84 14.50 -28.27
CA ASP A 180 16.94 13.75 -29.54
C ASP A 180 15.53 13.59 -30.14
N PRO A 181 14.91 14.70 -30.61
CA PRO A 181 13.50 14.71 -31.02
C PRO A 181 13.24 14.00 -32.34
N ASP A 182 14.29 13.76 -33.14
CA ASP A 182 14.20 13.09 -34.44
C ASP A 182 14.01 11.55 -34.29
N ASN A 183 14.29 11.02 -33.09
CA ASN A 183 14.05 9.65 -32.70
C ASN A 183 12.82 9.58 -31.76
N TYR A 184 11.70 9.04 -32.24
CA TYR A 184 10.46 9.00 -31.48
C TYR A 184 9.58 7.78 -31.77
N THR A 185 8.68 7.49 -30.84
CA THR A 185 7.63 6.46 -30.99
C THR A 185 6.27 7.12 -31.14
N GLU A 186 5.56 6.79 -32.22
CA GLU A 186 4.15 7.12 -32.44
C GLU A 186 3.28 5.96 -31.92
N ILE A 187 2.27 6.28 -31.10
CA ILE A 187 1.27 5.33 -30.61
C ILE A 187 -0.11 5.81 -31.08
N LEU A 188 -0.83 4.97 -31.83
CA LEU A 188 -2.18 5.25 -32.32
C LEU A 188 -3.19 4.36 -31.59
N LYS A 189 -4.23 4.95 -30.99
CA LYS A 189 -5.35 4.18 -30.42
C LYS A 189 -6.26 3.69 -31.55
N ARG A 190 -6.22 2.38 -31.84
CA ARG A 190 -7.00 1.76 -32.93
C ARG A 190 -8.43 1.47 -32.50
N ASP A 191 -8.60 0.97 -31.29
CA ASP A 191 -9.90 0.71 -30.67
C ASP A 191 -9.81 0.89 -29.14
N GLU A 192 -10.82 0.44 -28.40
CA GLU A 192 -10.88 0.58 -26.94
C GLU A 192 -9.77 -0.17 -26.21
N THR A 193 -9.20 -1.20 -26.83
CA THR A 193 -8.26 -2.15 -26.21
C THR A 193 -6.89 -2.22 -26.89
N ASN A 194 -6.79 -1.78 -28.15
CA ASN A 194 -5.60 -1.96 -28.98
C ASN A 194 -4.93 -0.65 -29.36
N TYR A 195 -3.60 -0.67 -29.30
CA TYR A 195 -2.71 0.41 -29.71
C TYR A 195 -1.77 -0.09 -30.81
N GLU A 196 -1.51 0.74 -31.81
CA GLU A 196 -0.48 0.49 -32.82
C GLU A 196 0.75 1.35 -32.51
N PHE A 197 1.92 0.73 -32.58
CA PHE A 197 3.20 1.36 -32.28
C PHE A 197 4.05 1.48 -33.55
N LYS A 198 4.58 2.66 -33.81
CA LYS A 198 5.49 2.93 -34.91
C LYS A 198 6.70 3.72 -34.43
N ASN A 199 7.89 3.14 -34.58
CA ASN A 199 9.15 3.83 -34.30
C ASN A 199 9.62 4.61 -35.53
N ILE A 200 10.09 5.83 -35.33
CA ILE A 200 10.65 6.71 -36.34
C ILE A 200 12.06 7.12 -35.91
N GLY A 201 13.02 6.99 -36.81
CA GLY A 201 14.43 7.29 -36.57
C GLY A 201 15.33 6.05 -36.67
N ASP A 202 16.60 6.22 -36.30
CA ASP A 202 17.62 5.17 -36.27
C ASP A 202 17.70 4.44 -34.91
N LYS A 203 16.97 4.93 -33.90
CA LYS A 203 16.91 4.36 -32.55
C LYS A 203 15.47 4.07 -32.16
N ALA A 204 15.22 2.90 -31.56
CA ALA A 204 13.94 2.58 -30.96
C ALA A 204 13.90 3.06 -29.49
N ILE A 205 12.84 3.77 -29.08
CA ILE A 205 12.56 4.03 -27.67
C ILE A 205 11.75 2.83 -27.15
N LEU A 206 12.44 1.87 -26.54
CA LEU A 206 11.79 0.74 -25.87
C LEU A 206 12.14 0.77 -24.38
N TYR A 207 11.10 0.86 -23.54
CA TYR A 207 11.18 0.57 -22.11
C TYR A 207 11.35 -0.95 -21.92
N LYS A 208 12.19 -1.36 -20.96
CA LYS A 208 12.48 -2.77 -20.70
C LYS A 208 11.69 -3.32 -19.52
N ASP A 209 11.01 -4.44 -19.79
CA ASP A 209 10.53 -5.55 -18.94
C ASP A 209 9.78 -5.26 -17.63
N ASN A 210 8.45 -5.11 -17.73
CA ASN A 210 7.43 -5.89 -16.97
C ASN A 210 5.98 -5.45 -17.25
N THR A 211 5.73 -4.66 -18.29
CA THR A 211 4.40 -4.18 -18.64
C THR A 211 4.18 -4.25 -20.14
N TYR A 212 3.26 -5.13 -20.53
CA TYR A 212 2.72 -5.35 -21.88
C TYR A 212 3.71 -5.79 -22.98
N LEU A 213 4.34 -6.94 -22.76
CA LEU A 213 4.84 -7.79 -23.84
C LEU A 213 3.73 -8.74 -24.32
N GLU A 214 2.90 -8.26 -25.27
CA GLU A 214 2.20 -9.09 -26.27
C GLU A 214 1.47 -8.20 -27.30
N ALA A 215 2.17 -7.34 -28.05
CA ALA A 215 1.64 -6.80 -29.32
C ALA A 215 2.70 -6.11 -30.19
N VAL A 216 3.84 -6.75 -30.46
CA VAL A 216 4.47 -6.56 -31.78
C VAL A 216 5.04 -7.90 -32.23
N SER A 217 4.21 -8.64 -32.95
CA SER A 217 4.71 -9.65 -33.87
C SER A 217 5.72 -8.95 -34.77
N PHE A 218 6.96 -9.44 -34.77
CA PHE A 218 7.92 -9.08 -35.81
C PHE A 218 7.29 -9.46 -37.15
N PHE A 219 6.73 -8.49 -37.87
CA PHE A 219 6.44 -8.69 -39.28
C PHE A 219 7.76 -8.71 -40.02
N LYS A 220 8.00 -9.83 -40.73
CA LYS A 220 8.98 -9.93 -41.80
C LYS A 220 8.70 -8.90 -42.89
#